data_AF-A0A3D4BEJ8-F1
#
_entry.id   AF-A0A3D4BEJ8-F1
#
_cell.length_a   1.000
_cell.length_b   1.000
_cell.length_c   1.000
_cell.angle_alpha   90.00
_cell.angle_beta   90.00
_cell.angle_gamma   90.00
#
_symmetry.space_group_name_H-M   'P 1'
#
loop_
_entity.id
_entity.type
_entity.pdbx_description
1 polymer ?
#
loop_
_entity_poly.entity_id
_entity_poly.type
_entity_poly.pdbx_seq_one_letter_code
_entity_poly.pdbx_strand_id
1 'polypeptide(L)'
;MVFYMKVGNRIKSLRIEKGYSTDFVADKLGISEQTYRKYESDKNSPDLNALEKIAQTLGKNFLDLLPENILFNNNEQKGGIALAYQSTIHQQSEKLIEQFEKQLFEKDIRITEKEERIEELKDIIIELKKN
;
A
#
# COMPACT_ATOMS: atom_id res chain seq x y z
N MET A 1 5.90 -12.65 -4.72
CA MET A 1 4.50 -13.11 -4.73
C MET A 1 3.62 -11.92 -4.37
N VAL A 2 2.80 -11.43 -5.29
CA VAL A 2 1.95 -10.24 -5.07
C VAL A 2 0.65 -10.69 -4.42
N PHE A 3 0.32 -10.15 -3.24
CA PHE A 3 -0.97 -10.42 -2.60
C PHE A 3 -2.05 -9.63 -3.30
N TYR A 4 -2.91 -10.31 -4.05
CA TYR A 4 -4.08 -9.70 -4.67
C TYR A 4 -5.12 -9.38 -3.59
N MET A 5 -5.25 -8.11 -3.23
CA MET A 5 -6.29 -7.67 -2.31
C MET A 5 -7.63 -7.63 -3.05
N LYS A 6 -8.63 -8.32 -2.50
CA LYS A 6 -9.99 -8.34 -3.07
C LYS A 6 -10.82 -7.16 -2.57
N VAL A 7 -11.83 -6.76 -3.34
CA VAL A 7 -12.72 -5.62 -3.06
C VAL A 7 -13.45 -5.78 -1.72
N GLY A 8 -13.96 -6.98 -1.40
CA GLY A 8 -14.62 -7.25 -0.13
C GLY A 8 -13.74 -6.97 1.09
N ASN A 9 -12.47 -7.37 1.03
CA ASN A 9 -11.50 -7.07 2.07
C ASN A 9 -11.26 -5.55 2.22
N ARG A 10 -11.22 -4.81 1.10
CA ARG A 10 -11.06 -3.35 1.12
C ARG A 10 -12.26 -2.67 1.78
N ILE A 11 -13.48 -3.06 1.40
CA ILE A 11 -14.72 -2.57 2.01
C ILE A 11 -14.69 -2.79 3.52
N LYS A 12 -14.31 -4.01 3.96
CA LYS A 12 -14.20 -4.36 5.37
C LYS A 12 -13.19 -3.49 6.12
N SER A 13 -11.99 -3.31 5.57
CA SER A 13 -10.96 -2.46 6.19
C SER A 13 -11.44 -1.03 6.37
N LEU A 14 -12.06 -0.44 5.35
CA LEU A 14 -12.58 0.92 5.39
C LEU A 14 -13.74 1.08 6.37
N ARG A 15 -14.62 0.07 6.47
CA ARG A 15 -15.69 0.06 7.48
C ARG A 15 -15.10 0.09 8.90
N ILE A 16 -14.08 -0.73 9.17
CA ILE A 16 -13.43 -0.80 10.49
C ILE A 16 -12.71 0.52 10.81
N GLU A 17 -12.04 1.14 9.83
CA GLU A 17 -11.41 2.48 9.96
C GLU A 17 -12.43 3.53 10.41
N LYS A 18 -13.66 3.47 9.90
CA LYS A 18 -14.77 4.35 10.30
C LYS A 18 -15.42 3.98 11.65
N GLY A 19 -15.07 2.83 12.24
CA GLY A 19 -15.71 2.33 13.45
C GLY A 19 -17.16 1.89 13.24
N TYR A 20 -17.55 1.59 12.00
CA TYR A 20 -18.92 1.19 11.69
C TYR A 20 -19.12 -0.31 11.88
N SER A 21 -20.28 -0.71 12.38
CA SER A 21 -20.71 -2.09 12.45
C SER A 21 -21.36 -2.56 11.13
N THR A 22 -21.45 -3.86 10.91
CA THR A 22 -21.96 -4.44 9.65
C THR A 22 -23.46 -4.16 9.45
N ASP A 23 -24.23 -4.18 10.54
CA ASP A 23 -25.65 -3.81 10.60
C ASP A 23 -25.85 -2.32 10.26
N PHE A 24 -25.03 -1.42 10.83
CA PHE A 24 -25.12 0.01 10.53
C PHE A 24 -24.96 0.30 9.04
N VAL A 25 -23.95 -0.30 8.39
CA VAL A 25 -23.74 -0.08 6.95
C VAL A 25 -24.86 -0.73 6.14
N ALA A 26 -25.30 -1.93 6.51
CA ALA A 26 -26.41 -2.61 5.84
C ALA A 26 -27.71 -1.79 5.88
N ASP A 27 -28.03 -1.19 7.03
CA ASP A 27 -29.18 -0.30 7.22
C ASP A 27 -29.08 0.94 6.32
N LYS A 28 -27.88 1.55 6.22
CA LYS A 28 -27.64 2.69 5.31
C LYS A 28 -27.83 2.33 3.84
N LEU A 29 -27.51 1.09 3.48
CA LEU A 29 -27.67 0.57 2.13
C LEU A 29 -29.10 0.08 1.83
N GLY A 30 -29.94 -0.12 2.86
CA GLY A 30 -31.26 -0.73 2.71
C GLY A 30 -31.20 -2.22 2.32
N ILE A 31 -30.17 -2.94 2.76
CA ILE A 31 -29.97 -4.38 2.50
C ILE A 31 -29.88 -5.17 3.80
N SER A 32 -30.02 -6.50 3.73
CA SER A 32 -29.79 -7.33 4.92
C SER A 32 -28.33 -7.30 5.36
N GLU A 33 -28.08 -7.35 6.66
CA GLU A 33 -26.74 -7.48 7.23
C GLU A 33 -25.99 -8.69 6.63
N GLN A 34 -26.70 -9.79 6.39
CA GLN A 34 -26.14 -10.99 5.78
C GLN A 34 -25.64 -10.71 4.34
N THR A 35 -26.37 -9.91 3.56
CA THR A 35 -25.94 -9.49 2.22
C THR A 35 -24.66 -8.65 2.31
N TYR A 36 -24.61 -7.69 3.23
CA TYR A 36 -23.42 -6.86 3.43
C TYR A 36 -22.19 -7.68 3.86
N ARG A 37 -22.36 -8.63 4.80
CA ARG A 37 -21.28 -9.57 5.19
C ARG A 37 -20.79 -10.44 4.02
N LYS A 38 -21.68 -10.81 3.09
CA LYS A 38 -21.30 -11.53 1.86
C LYS A 38 -20.45 -10.66 0.93
N TYR A 39 -20.69 -9.35 0.87
CA TYR A 39 -19.83 -8.40 0.16
C TYR A 39 -18.44 -8.33 0.80
N GLU A 40 -18.35 -8.18 2.12
CA GLU A 40 -17.05 -8.12 2.82
C GLU A 40 -16.22 -9.41 2.74
N SER A 41 -16.86 -10.55 2.48
CA SER A 41 -16.20 -11.85 2.38
C SER A 41 -16.00 -12.32 0.93
N ASP A 42 -16.28 -11.47 -0.06
CA ASP A 42 -16.25 -11.79 -1.50
C ASP A 42 -17.10 -13.02 -1.88
N LYS A 43 -18.07 -13.39 -1.05
CA LYS A 43 -19.03 -14.48 -1.35
C LYS A 43 -20.13 -14.02 -2.29
N ASN A 44 -20.35 -12.72 -2.38
CA ASN A 44 -21.20 -12.07 -3.34
C ASN A 44 -20.53 -10.77 -3.78
N SER A 45 -20.64 -10.41 -5.05
CA SER A 45 -20.11 -9.14 -5.54
C SER A 45 -21.20 -8.07 -5.50
N PRO A 46 -20.95 -6.92 -4.87
CA PRO A 46 -21.85 -5.77 -5.02
C PRO A 46 -21.82 -5.29 -6.48
N ASP A 47 -22.98 -4.88 -6.99
CA ASP A 47 -23.04 -4.21 -8.29
C ASP A 47 -22.48 -2.78 -8.19
N LEU A 48 -22.43 -2.08 -9.32
CA LEU A 48 -21.82 -0.75 -9.40
C LEU A 48 -22.56 0.29 -8.55
N ASN A 49 -23.90 0.18 -8.47
CA ASN A 49 -24.74 1.06 -7.66
C ASN A 49 -24.54 0.80 -6.16
N ALA A 50 -24.49 -0.47 -5.76
CA ALA A 50 -24.19 -0.89 -4.40
C ALA A 50 -22.79 -0.45 -3.98
N LEU A 51 -21.79 -0.58 -4.85
CA LEU A 51 -20.43 -0.08 -4.58
C LEU A 51 -20.39 1.43 -4.40
N GLU A 52 -21.09 2.19 -5.24
CA GLU A 52 -21.17 3.65 -5.10
C GLU A 52 -21.79 4.03 -3.76
N LYS A 53 -22.89 3.38 -3.37
CA LYS A 53 -23.54 3.59 -2.06
C LYS A 53 -22.64 3.20 -0.89
N ILE A 54 -21.87 2.12 -1.01
CA ILE A 54 -20.88 1.72 -0.01
C ILE A 54 -19.83 2.82 0.15
N ALA A 55 -19.27 3.31 -0.97
CA ALA A 55 -18.24 4.34 -0.95
C ALA A 55 -18.77 5.62 -0.26
N GLN A 56 -19.95 6.08 -0.67
CA GLN A 56 -20.62 7.24 -0.07
C GLN A 56 -20.88 7.04 1.43
N THR A 57 -21.38 5.87 1.84
CA THR A 57 -21.63 5.55 3.25
C THR A 57 -20.35 5.58 4.07
N LEU A 58 -19.24 5.13 3.49
CA LEU A 58 -17.91 5.15 4.10
C LEU A 58 -17.19 6.50 3.93
N GLY A 59 -17.82 7.50 3.31
CA GLY A 59 -17.22 8.82 3.05
C GLY A 59 -15.95 8.74 2.19
N LYS A 60 -15.96 7.85 1.20
CA LYS A 60 -14.85 7.59 0.27
C LYS A 60 -15.34 7.71 -1.18
N ASN A 61 -14.41 7.84 -2.11
CA ASN A 61 -14.68 7.72 -3.54
C ASN A 61 -14.79 6.24 -3.93
N PHE A 62 -15.51 5.94 -5.01
CA PHE A 62 -15.55 4.60 -5.61
C PHE A 62 -14.15 4.01 -5.82
N LEU A 63 -13.19 4.82 -6.28
CA LEU A 63 -11.81 4.38 -6.51
C LEU A 63 -11.12 3.90 -5.23
N ASP A 64 -11.50 4.40 -4.06
CA ASP A 64 -10.91 3.98 -2.78
C ASP A 64 -11.32 2.56 -2.37
N LEU A 65 -12.43 2.06 -2.92
CA LEU A 65 -12.88 0.67 -2.74
C LEU A 65 -12.13 -0.32 -3.63
N LEU A 66 -11.48 0.18 -4.68
CA LEU A 66 -10.78 -0.65 -5.64
C LEU A 66 -9.37 -0.98 -5.12
N PRO A 67 -8.89 -2.21 -5.37
CA PRO A 67 -7.51 -2.55 -5.04
C PRO A 67 -6.55 -1.75 -5.94
N GLU A 68 -5.42 -1.29 -5.38
CA GLU A 68 -4.38 -0.52 -6.10
C GLU A 68 -3.84 -1.26 -7.33
N ASN A 69 -3.98 -2.59 -7.34
CA ASN A 69 -3.56 -3.52 -8.38
C ASN A 69 -4.71 -3.90 -9.34
N ILE A 70 -5.55 -2.94 -9.70
CA ILE A 70 -6.34 -3.00 -10.92
C ILE A 70 -5.37 -2.95 -12.13
N LEU A 71 -4.73 -4.09 -12.38
CA LEU A 71 -4.13 -4.42 -13.65
C LEU A 71 -5.27 -4.86 -14.56
N PHE A 72 -5.97 -3.90 -15.16
CA PHE A 72 -6.89 -4.21 -16.25
C PHE A 72 -6.07 -4.50 -17.50
N ASN A 73 -5.99 -5.78 -17.82
CA ASN A 73 -5.59 -6.30 -19.12
C ASN A 73 -6.65 -5.88 -20.16
N ASN A 74 -6.61 -4.62 -20.59
CA ASN A 74 -7.47 -4.10 -21.64
C ASN A 74 -6.74 -4.18 -22.98
N ASN A 75 -6.79 -5.36 -23.60
CA ASN A 75 -6.87 -5.37 -25.05
C ASN A 75 -8.15 -4.60 -25.42
N GLU A 76 -8.00 -3.43 -26.06
CA GLU A 76 -9.06 -2.69 -26.78
C GLU A 76 -9.94 -1.65 -26.05
N GLN A 77 -9.44 -0.89 -25.06
CA GLN A 77 -10.05 0.43 -24.76
C GLN A 77 -9.02 1.57 -24.75
N LYS A 78 -9.02 2.31 -25.87
CA LYS A 78 -8.28 3.56 -26.05
C LYS A 78 -9.05 4.70 -25.37
N GLY A 79 -8.62 5.09 -24.18
CA GLY A 79 -9.03 6.35 -23.56
C GLY A 79 -9.19 6.25 -22.06
N GLY A 80 -8.21 6.74 -21.31
CA GLY A 80 -8.35 6.83 -19.86
C GLY A 80 -7.23 7.63 -19.22
N ILE A 81 -7.59 8.79 -18.66
CA ILE A 81 -6.77 9.68 -17.83
C ILE A 81 -6.02 8.92 -16.71
N ALA A 82 -6.53 7.75 -16.30
CA ALA A 82 -5.92 6.85 -15.32
C ALA A 82 -4.53 6.31 -15.69
N LEU A 83 -4.22 6.08 -16.97
CA LEU A 83 -2.91 5.57 -17.40
C LEU A 83 -1.77 6.58 -17.16
N ALA A 84 -2.04 7.88 -17.36
CA ALA A 84 -1.03 8.93 -17.21
C ALA A 84 -0.60 9.08 -15.74
N TYR A 85 -1.56 9.07 -14.80
CA TYR A 85 -1.26 9.18 -13.37
C TYR A 85 -0.47 7.96 -12.84
N GLN A 86 -0.84 6.75 -13.25
CA GLN A 86 -0.18 5.52 -12.80
C GLN A 86 1.28 5.42 -13.30
N SER A 87 1.53 5.74 -14.58
CA SER A 87 2.90 5.74 -15.13
C SER A 87 3.81 6.74 -14.43
N THR A 88 3.27 7.93 -14.10
CA THR A 88 4.05 8.93 -13.36
C THR A 88 4.33 8.52 -11.92
N ILE A 89 3.36 7.89 -11.22
CA ILE A 89 3.55 7.48 -9.83
C ILE A 89 4.53 6.30 -9.74
N HIS A 90 4.41 5.28 -10.60
CA HIS A 90 5.32 4.13 -10.60
C HIS A 90 6.76 4.54 -10.91
N GLN A 91 6.95 5.38 -11.94
CA GLN A 91 8.27 5.88 -12.31
C GLN A 91 8.90 6.73 -11.20
N GLN A 92 8.10 7.50 -10.46
CA GLN A 92 8.58 8.29 -9.33
C GLN A 92 8.91 7.40 -8.11
N SER A 93 8.11 6.36 -7.83
CA SER A 93 8.38 5.44 -6.73
C SER A 93 9.63 4.60 -6.97
N GLU A 94 9.86 4.11 -8.19
CA GLU A 94 11.06 3.32 -8.52
C GLU A 94 12.34 4.14 -8.36
N LYS A 95 12.36 5.37 -8.90
CA LYS A 95 13.51 6.28 -8.72
C LYS A 95 13.77 6.61 -7.26
N LEU A 96 12.71 6.75 -6.45
CA LEU A 96 12.86 7.04 -5.03
C LEU A 96 13.42 5.83 -4.26
N ILE A 97 12.96 4.62 -4.59
CA ILE A 97 13.49 3.37 -4.02
C ILE A 97 14.97 3.21 -4.39
N GLU A 98 15.32 3.36 -5.67
CA GLU A 98 16.70 3.29 -6.15
C GLU A 98 17.60 4.31 -5.44
N GLN A 99 17.10 5.53 -5.24
CA GLN A 99 17.82 6.56 -4.50
C GLN A 99 18.05 6.16 -3.03
N PHE A 100 17.06 5.55 -2.37
CA PHE A 100 17.22 5.11 -0.98
C PHE A 100 18.18 3.92 -0.86
N GLU A 101 18.11 2.94 -1.77
CA GLU A 101 19.05 1.82 -1.81
C GLU A 101 20.49 2.32 -1.98
N LYS A 102 20.70 3.27 -2.90
CA LYS A 102 22.02 3.91 -3.08
C LYS A 102 22.51 4.61 -1.81
N GLN A 103 21.64 5.37 -1.14
CA GLN A 103 22.01 6.05 0.10
C GLN A 103 22.33 5.09 1.24
N LEU A 104 21.62 3.97 1.35
CA LEU A 104 21.91 2.93 2.32
C LEU A 104 23.27 2.30 2.04
N PHE A 105 23.54 1.94 0.79
CA PHE A 105 24.82 1.38 0.38
C PHE A 105 26.00 2.31 0.66
N GLU A 106 25.88 3.60 0.32
CA GLU A 106 26.91 4.60 0.65
C GLU A 106 27.12 4.77 2.16
N LYS A 107 26.05 4.66 2.95
CA LYS A 107 26.14 4.71 4.41
C LYS A 107 26.84 3.47 4.98
N ASP A 108 26.53 2.29 4.47
CA ASP A 108 27.16 1.04 4.90
C ASP A 108 28.67 1.06 4.63
N ILE A 109 29.09 1.49 3.43
CA ILE A 109 30.52 1.68 3.11
C ILE A 109 31.18 2.62 4.12
N ARG A 110 30.57 3.78 4.37
CA ARG A 110 31.14 4.79 5.28
C ARG A 110 31.20 4.28 6.73
N ILE A 111 30.26 3.42 7.14
CA ILE A 111 30.29 2.78 8.45
C ILE A 111 31.49 1.84 8.53
N THR A 112 31.68 0.97 7.53
CA THR A 112 32.82 0.05 7.47
C THR A 112 34.16 0.80 7.51
N GLU A 113 34.34 1.83 6.70
CA GLU A 113 35.57 2.65 6.70
C GLU A 113 35.86 3.28 8.08
N LYS A 114 34.80 3.71 8.78
CA LYS A 114 34.93 4.28 10.13
C LYS A 114 35.28 3.22 11.16
N GLU A 115 34.71 2.03 11.06
CA GLU A 115 35.00 0.90 11.94
C GLU A 115 36.46 0.44 11.79
N GLU A 116 36.93 0.30 10.55
CA GLU A 116 38.34 -0.02 10.27
C GLU A 116 39.27 1.04 10.85
N ARG A 117 38.95 2.33 10.65
CA ARG A 117 39.76 3.43 11.19
C ARG A 117 39.77 3.46 12.72
N ILE A 118 38.65 3.13 13.36
CA ILE A 118 38.60 3.03 14.82
C ILE A 118 39.55 1.92 15.30
N GLU A 119 39.61 0.80 14.59
CA GLU A 119 40.47 -0.33 14.98
C GLU A 119 41.95 -0.05 14.78
N GLU A 120 42.33 0.57 13.66
CA GLU A 120 43.70 1.09 13.47
C GLU A 120 44.10 2.06 14.59
N LEU A 121 43.22 2.98 14.98
CA LEU A 121 43.49 3.93 16.05
C LEU A 121 43.62 3.25 17.41
N LYS A 122 42.81 2.21 17.69
CA LYS A 122 42.95 1.40 18.92
C LYS A 122 44.29 0.70 18.97
N ASP A 123 44.73 0.10 17.86
CA ASP A 123 46.02 -0.60 17.78
C ASP A 123 47.19 0.36 18.02
N ILE A 124 47.17 1.54 17.40
CA ILE A 124 48.19 2.59 17.62
C ILE A 124 48.22 3.02 19.10
N ILE A 125 47.06 3.20 19.75
CA ILE A 125 47.00 3.56 21.17
C ILE A 125 47.60 2.46 22.05
N ILE A 126 47.34 1.18 21.72
CA ILE A 126 47.90 0.04 22.46
C ILE A 126 49.43 0.04 22.33
N GLU A 127 49.96 0.31 21.14
CA GLU A 127 51.40 0.35 20.88
C GLU A 127 52.08 1.52 21.60
N LEU A 128 51.48 2.71 21.58
CA LEU A 128 51.99 3.89 22.29
C LEU A 128 51.98 3.73 23.82
N LYS A 129 51.05 2.95 24.39
CA LYS A 129 50.99 2.67 25.85
C LYS A 129 52.01 1.64 26.32
N LYS A 130 52.71 0.95 25.40
CA LYS A 130 53.75 -0.04 25.72
C LYS A 130 55.15 0.56 25.82
N ASN A 131 55.34 1.80 25.36
CA ASN A 131 56.55 2.62 25.55
C ASN A 131 56.37 3.59 26.72
#